data_AF-A0A947K705-F1
#
_entry.id   AF-A0A947K705-F1
#
_cell.length_a   1.000
_cell.length_b   1.000
_cell.length_c   1.000
_cell.angle_alpha   90.00
_cell.angle_beta   90.00
_cell.angle_gamma   90.00
#
_symmetry.space_group_name_H-M   'P 1'
#
loop_
_entity.id
_entity.type
_entity.pdbx_description
1 polymer ?
#
loop_
_entity_poly.entity_id
_entity_poly.type
_entity_poly.pdbx_seq_one_letter_code
_entity_poly.pdbx_strand_id
1 'polypeptide(L)'
;ASISGCSTASQVDVTGTLSEAQTQLASGDLDGARESYESALAADPTNAEANFGAAMLGVLNVAVDENTRTFASKFGVNMPTTLNELFNTTPTTSATAIINFSSFFQAATTPEITPGEVQSYMENTLIPALDTALNRLAVVESNSNFKYTITTDMSGGDSDIEVDLGEIYALDLLGSLIRGMLYEAVSYNWDYTTSDPLSEPNFGTLKSNGSANMANARSAYARAMEKWISGINYIANEADDQSDDAIPKFSNPSEKDEWLSYIGKVKNSLENGDTTIELNPTADIVVDLKQYYSSPISDLKTYVNAAKDNFTGFDFTINGAFPQMQTQADWENLYNSLR
;
A
#
# COMPACT_ATOMS: atom_id res chain seq x y z
N ALA A 1 45.94 -24.34 32.30
CA ALA A 1 45.41 -23.02 31.90
C ALA A 1 43.93 -23.18 31.60
N SER A 2 43.07 -22.82 32.55
CA SER A 2 41.61 -22.85 32.36
C SER A 2 41.18 -21.55 31.70
N ILE A 3 40.76 -21.62 30.44
CA ILE A 3 40.11 -20.51 29.74
C ILE A 3 38.66 -20.51 30.23
N SER A 4 38.39 -19.74 31.30
CA SER A 4 37.05 -19.49 31.82
C SER A 4 36.72 -18.04 31.51
N GLY A 5 36.02 -17.84 30.39
CA GLY A 5 35.62 -16.53 29.90
C GLY A 5 34.56 -16.66 28.83
N CYS A 6 33.52 -17.45 29.08
CA CYS A 6 32.30 -17.37 28.29
C CYS A 6 31.54 -16.13 28.77
N SER A 7 31.79 -15.00 28.10
CA SER A 7 30.98 -13.79 28.23
C SER A 7 29.55 -14.16 27.84
N THR A 8 28.66 -14.29 28.80
CA THR A 8 27.22 -14.35 28.54
C THR A 8 26.86 -13.04 27.84
N ALA A 9 26.58 -13.10 26.54
CA ALA A 9 26.02 -11.97 25.82
C ALA A 9 24.84 -11.45 26.65
N SER A 10 24.90 -10.19 27.06
CA SER A 10 23.83 -9.56 27.83
C SER A 10 22.56 -9.71 26.99
N GLN A 11 21.56 -10.42 27.50
CA GLN A 11 20.28 -10.54 26.85
C GLN A 11 19.73 -9.13 26.68
N VAL A 12 19.37 -8.76 25.44
CA VAL A 12 18.75 -7.46 25.16
C VAL A 12 17.44 -7.39 25.92
N ASP A 13 17.24 -6.33 26.70
CA ASP A 13 15.96 -6.05 27.34
C ASP A 13 15.00 -5.51 26.29
N VAL A 14 14.17 -6.40 25.74
CA VAL A 14 13.18 -6.07 24.71
C VAL A 14 12.21 -5.00 25.22
N THR A 15 11.77 -5.07 26.48
CA THR A 15 10.80 -4.10 27.03
C THR A 15 11.42 -2.72 27.16
N GLY A 16 12.63 -2.63 27.71
CA GLY A 16 13.37 -1.37 27.79
C GLY A 16 13.63 -0.77 26.40
N THR A 17 13.94 -1.62 25.42
CA THR A 17 14.20 -1.18 24.03
C THR A 17 12.93 -0.66 23.33
N LEU A 18 11.77 -1.29 23.56
CA LEU A 18 10.49 -0.82 23.03
C LEU A 18 10.08 0.53 23.65
N SER A 19 10.27 0.70 24.96
CA SER A 19 10.00 1.97 25.64
C SER A 19 10.90 3.11 25.12
N GLU A 20 12.16 2.80 24.78
CA GLU A 20 13.06 3.76 24.14
C GLU A 20 12.54 4.13 22.74
N ALA A 21 12.15 3.14 21.93
CA ALA A 21 11.60 3.37 20.60
C ALA A 21 10.39 4.32 20.62
N GLN A 22 9.48 4.12 21.58
CA GLN A 22 8.31 4.99 21.79
C GLN A 22 8.71 6.41 22.19
N THR A 23 9.71 6.57 23.06
CA THR A 23 10.23 7.89 23.46
C THR A 23 10.85 8.62 22.27
N GLN A 24 11.57 7.89 21.43
CA GLN A 24 12.18 8.40 20.20
C GLN A 24 11.10 8.84 19.20
N LEU A 25 10.04 8.05 19.00
CA LEU A 25 8.88 8.46 18.20
C LEU A 25 8.25 9.76 18.72
N ALA A 26 7.99 9.85 20.02
CA ALA A 26 7.39 11.04 20.64
C ALA A 26 8.26 12.30 20.53
N SER A 27 9.59 12.13 20.41
CA SER A 27 10.53 13.24 20.19
C SER A 27 10.83 13.52 18.72
N GLY A 28 10.27 12.73 17.79
CA GLY A 28 10.50 12.82 16.35
C GLY A 28 11.82 12.20 15.86
N ASP A 29 12.54 11.47 16.72
CA ASP A 29 13.76 10.72 16.36
C ASP A 29 13.41 9.39 15.66
N LEU A 30 13.07 9.50 14.37
CA LEU A 30 12.65 8.36 13.56
C LEU A 30 13.73 7.30 13.36
N ASP A 31 14.97 7.74 13.18
CA ASP A 31 16.09 6.83 12.98
C ASP A 31 16.39 6.07 14.26
N GLY A 32 16.43 6.77 15.41
CA GLY A 32 16.57 6.14 16.72
C GLY A 32 15.46 5.14 16.99
N ALA A 33 14.20 5.53 16.79
CA ALA A 33 13.05 4.65 17.01
C ALA A 33 13.13 3.37 16.16
N ARG A 34 13.53 3.51 14.89
CA ARG A 34 13.72 2.37 13.98
C ARG A 34 14.84 1.45 14.48
N GLU A 35 15.99 1.99 14.84
CA GLU A 35 17.10 1.20 15.39
C GLU A 35 16.68 0.43 16.64
N SER A 36 15.89 1.05 17.52
CA SER A 36 15.34 0.41 18.72
C SER A 36 14.37 -0.73 18.36
N TYR A 37 13.41 -0.52 17.46
CA TYR A 37 12.52 -1.61 17.03
C TYR A 37 13.26 -2.75 16.33
N GLU A 38 14.24 -2.46 15.48
CA GLU A 38 15.07 -3.49 14.82
C GLU A 38 15.93 -4.26 15.84
N SER A 39 16.45 -3.58 16.86
CA SER A 39 17.17 -4.20 17.97
C SER A 39 16.26 -5.12 18.79
N ALA A 40 15.03 -4.68 19.08
CA ALA A 40 14.02 -5.50 19.73
C ALA A 40 13.65 -6.74 18.88
N LEU A 41 13.52 -6.59 17.56
CA LEU A 41 13.28 -7.71 16.63
C LEU A 41 14.45 -8.69 16.55
N ALA A 42 15.69 -8.20 16.58
CA ALA A 42 16.87 -9.06 16.60
C ALA A 42 16.92 -9.93 17.87
N ALA A 43 16.38 -9.41 18.98
CA ALA A 43 16.27 -10.12 20.25
C ALA A 43 15.05 -11.05 20.32
N ASP A 44 13.90 -10.63 19.79
CA ASP A 44 12.66 -11.40 19.70
C ASP A 44 11.95 -11.13 18.35
N PRO A 45 12.18 -11.98 17.33
CA PRO A 45 11.56 -11.81 16.01
C PRO A 45 10.03 -11.95 16.01
N THR A 46 9.45 -12.50 17.07
CA THR A 46 8.00 -12.73 17.19
C THR A 46 7.28 -11.65 17.99
N ASN A 47 8.01 -10.66 18.49
CA ASN A 47 7.42 -9.56 19.26
C ASN A 47 6.52 -8.71 18.36
N ALA A 48 5.21 -8.69 18.66
CA ALA A 48 4.22 -8.01 17.82
C ALA A 48 4.42 -6.49 17.78
N GLU A 49 4.76 -5.85 18.90
CA GLU A 49 5.02 -4.41 18.96
C GLU A 49 6.26 -4.03 18.15
N ALA A 50 7.34 -4.79 18.27
CA ALA A 50 8.55 -4.57 17.49
C ALA A 50 8.29 -4.74 15.98
N ASN A 51 7.49 -5.74 15.60
CA ASN A 51 7.08 -5.95 14.21
C ASN A 51 6.21 -4.79 13.70
N PHE A 52 5.25 -4.33 14.50
CA PHE A 52 4.38 -3.19 14.15
C PHE A 52 5.20 -1.92 13.95
N GLY A 53 5.99 -1.52 14.95
CA GLY A 53 6.82 -0.31 14.88
C GLY A 53 7.80 -0.34 13.71
N ALA A 54 8.47 -1.47 13.48
CA ALA A 54 9.39 -1.63 12.37
C ALA A 54 8.70 -1.73 10.99
N ALA A 55 7.44 -2.19 10.92
CA ALA A 55 6.65 -2.18 9.68
C ALA A 55 6.26 -0.74 9.31
N MET A 56 5.70 -0.01 10.27
CA MET A 56 5.28 1.39 10.11
C MET A 56 6.48 2.25 9.72
N LEU A 57 7.57 2.18 10.48
CA LEU A 57 8.79 2.92 10.18
C LEU A 57 9.48 2.44 8.91
N GLY A 58 9.34 1.18 8.51
CA GLY A 58 9.89 0.68 7.25
C GLY A 58 9.29 1.40 6.03
N VAL A 59 7.96 1.54 6.00
CA VAL A 59 7.26 2.26 4.92
C VAL A 59 7.53 3.77 5.00
N LEU A 60 7.50 4.34 6.20
CA LEU A 60 7.80 5.76 6.41
C LEU A 60 9.24 6.10 6.04
N ASN A 61 10.19 5.22 6.36
CA ASN A 61 11.60 5.43 6.04
C ASN A 61 11.82 5.46 4.54
N VAL A 62 11.03 4.74 3.74
CA VAL A 62 11.04 4.95 2.30
C VAL A 62 10.67 6.40 1.99
N ALA A 63 9.61 6.96 2.56
CA ALA A 63 9.23 8.35 2.27
C ALA A 63 10.29 9.39 2.71
N VAL A 64 11.00 9.14 3.81
CA VAL A 64 11.98 10.08 4.37
C VAL A 64 13.45 9.76 4.00
N ASP A 65 13.75 8.62 3.39
CA ASP A 65 15.12 8.24 2.98
C ASP A 65 15.68 9.25 1.97
N GLU A 66 16.96 9.59 2.13
CA GLU A 66 17.60 10.61 1.31
C GLU A 66 17.60 10.26 -0.18
N ASN A 67 17.73 8.98 -0.55
CA ASN A 67 17.64 8.57 -1.94
C ASN A 67 16.22 8.75 -2.46
N THR A 68 15.21 8.40 -1.67
CA THR A 68 13.81 8.64 -2.03
C THR A 68 13.50 10.11 -2.17
N ARG A 69 13.97 10.96 -1.24
CA ARG A 69 13.78 12.40 -1.31
C ARG A 69 14.50 12.99 -2.51
N THR A 70 15.74 12.58 -2.75
CA THR A 70 16.50 12.97 -3.93
C THR A 70 15.74 12.57 -5.18
N PHE A 71 15.25 11.33 -5.25
CA PHE A 71 14.46 10.83 -6.35
C PHE A 71 13.15 11.62 -6.54
N ALA A 72 12.36 11.82 -5.48
CA ALA A 72 11.10 12.56 -5.48
C ALA A 72 11.28 14.04 -5.83
N SER A 73 12.37 14.67 -5.39
CA SER A 73 12.68 16.08 -5.69
C SER A 73 12.87 16.33 -7.18
N LYS A 74 13.35 15.32 -7.94
CA LYS A 74 13.44 15.40 -9.40
C LYS A 74 12.05 15.51 -10.07
N PHE A 75 10.98 15.07 -9.39
CA PHE A 75 9.58 15.23 -9.82
C PHE A 75 8.94 16.54 -9.30
N GLY A 76 9.71 17.39 -8.61
CA GLY A 76 9.17 18.56 -7.92
C GLY A 76 8.30 18.22 -6.70
N VAL A 77 8.37 16.97 -6.22
CA VAL A 77 7.64 16.51 -5.02
C VAL A 77 8.52 16.75 -3.79
N ASN A 78 8.06 17.63 -2.91
CA ASN A 78 8.67 17.81 -1.59
C ASN A 78 8.10 16.76 -0.64
N MET A 79 8.84 15.67 -0.45
CA MET A 79 8.49 14.66 0.55
C MET A 79 8.66 15.24 1.95
N PRO A 80 7.81 14.85 2.92
CA PRO A 80 7.97 15.26 4.30
C PRO A 80 9.35 14.84 4.83
N THR A 81 9.92 15.67 5.69
CA THR A 81 11.19 15.45 6.38
C THR A 81 11.00 14.98 7.82
N THR A 82 9.78 15.10 8.34
CA THR A 82 9.42 14.70 9.71
C THR A 82 8.06 14.00 9.78
N LEU A 83 7.81 13.23 10.86
CA LEU A 83 6.48 12.67 11.15
C LEU A 83 5.42 13.76 11.30
N ASN A 84 5.77 14.86 11.97
CA ASN A 84 4.84 15.97 12.14
C ASN A 84 4.39 16.54 10.80
N GLU A 85 5.27 16.64 9.81
CA GLU A 85 4.86 17.06 8.46
C GLU A 85 3.91 16.05 7.82
N LEU A 86 4.14 14.74 8.02
CA LEU A 86 3.26 13.70 7.49
C LEU A 86 1.89 13.67 8.18
N PHE A 87 1.84 13.66 9.52
CA PHE A 87 0.58 13.62 10.28
C PHE A 87 -0.22 14.92 10.22
N ASN A 88 0.45 16.08 10.05
CA ASN A 88 -0.24 17.35 9.84
C ASN A 88 -0.69 17.56 8.40
N THR A 89 -0.33 16.69 7.45
CA THR A 89 -1.04 16.66 6.17
C THR A 89 -2.42 16.08 6.42
N THR A 90 -3.47 16.81 6.06
CA THR A 90 -4.86 16.35 6.21
C THR A 90 -5.04 14.91 5.69
N PRO A 91 -5.91 14.06 6.28
CA PRO A 91 -6.09 12.67 5.84
C PRO A 91 -6.41 12.52 4.35
N THR A 92 -7.05 13.53 3.76
CA THR A 92 -7.32 13.61 2.32
C THR A 92 -6.04 13.76 1.49
N THR A 93 -5.02 14.45 2.03
CA THR A 93 -3.71 14.65 1.39
C THR A 93 -2.75 13.47 1.51
N SER A 94 -2.82 12.64 2.56
CA SER A 94 -1.95 11.45 2.69
C SER A 94 -2.43 10.28 1.82
N ALA A 95 -3.75 10.06 1.75
CA ALA A 95 -4.35 9.17 0.76
C ALA A 95 -4.04 9.66 -0.66
N THR A 96 -4.19 10.96 -0.94
CA THR A 96 -3.77 11.50 -2.26
C THR A 96 -2.27 11.49 -2.46
N ALA A 97 -1.40 11.58 -1.46
CA ALA A 97 0.06 11.49 -1.63
C ALA A 97 0.51 10.09 -2.06
N ILE A 98 -0.14 9.05 -1.52
CA ILE A 98 0.06 7.65 -1.93
C ILE A 98 -0.60 7.38 -3.29
N ILE A 99 -1.77 7.98 -3.55
CA ILE A 99 -2.60 7.75 -4.76
C ILE A 99 -2.19 8.66 -5.94
N ASN A 100 -1.36 9.70 -5.74
CA ASN A 100 -0.83 10.53 -6.82
C ASN A 100 0.29 9.81 -7.60
N PHE A 101 0.20 8.50 -7.76
CA PHE A 101 0.91 7.71 -8.76
C PHE A 101 0.81 8.36 -10.16
N SER A 102 -0.34 8.97 -10.46
CA SER A 102 -0.54 9.74 -11.69
C SER A 102 0.43 10.93 -11.78
N SER A 103 0.71 11.63 -10.69
CA SER A 103 1.71 12.71 -10.64
C SER A 103 3.14 12.20 -10.78
N PHE A 104 3.46 10.99 -10.25
CA PHE A 104 4.75 10.33 -10.47
C PHE A 104 5.01 10.08 -11.97
N PHE A 105 4.01 9.59 -12.69
CA PHE A 105 4.12 9.40 -14.14
C PHE A 105 4.05 10.72 -14.92
N GLN A 106 3.27 11.71 -14.48
CA GLN A 106 3.25 13.03 -15.11
C GLN A 106 4.61 13.74 -14.98
N ALA A 107 5.29 13.63 -13.84
CA ALA A 107 6.58 14.26 -13.66
C ALA A 107 7.76 13.46 -14.27
N ALA A 108 7.53 12.20 -14.70
CA ALA A 108 8.42 11.46 -15.58
C ALA A 108 8.46 12.02 -17.03
N THR A 109 7.72 13.09 -17.33
CA THR A 109 7.90 13.86 -18.57
C THR A 109 8.96 14.97 -18.44
N THR A 110 9.62 15.10 -17.27
CA THR A 110 10.77 15.99 -17.13
C THR A 110 11.99 15.36 -17.83
N PRO A 111 12.87 16.15 -18.47
CA PRO A 111 14.01 15.62 -19.24
C PRO A 111 15.04 14.83 -18.41
N GLU A 112 14.95 14.91 -17.08
CA GLU A 112 15.98 14.40 -16.16
C GLU A 112 15.69 13.01 -15.59
N ILE A 113 14.49 12.46 -15.81
CA ILE A 113 14.12 11.13 -15.29
C ILE A 113 13.46 10.31 -16.39
N THR A 114 13.96 9.11 -16.64
CA THR A 114 13.27 8.19 -17.55
C THR A 114 12.24 7.34 -16.80
N PRO A 115 11.13 6.92 -17.45
CA PRO A 115 10.21 5.94 -16.87
C PRO A 115 10.93 4.69 -16.33
N GLY A 116 11.94 4.17 -17.02
CA GLY A 116 12.72 3.02 -16.58
C GLY A 116 13.54 3.26 -15.31
N GLU A 117 14.02 4.48 -15.06
CA GLU A 117 14.61 4.83 -13.75
C GLU A 117 13.56 4.76 -12.64
N VAL A 118 12.33 5.21 -12.90
CA VAL A 118 11.21 5.09 -11.95
C VAL A 118 10.86 3.64 -11.69
N GLN A 119 10.75 2.83 -12.72
CA GLN A 119 10.49 1.40 -12.57
C GLN A 119 11.61 0.70 -11.81
N SER A 120 12.87 1.05 -12.07
CA SER A 120 14.02 0.51 -11.34
C SER A 120 13.97 0.87 -9.86
N TYR A 121 13.56 2.09 -9.53
CA TYR A 121 13.38 2.53 -8.15
C TYR A 121 12.22 1.78 -7.46
N MET A 122 11.10 1.59 -8.16
CA MET A 122 9.97 0.77 -7.68
C MET A 122 10.41 -0.68 -7.40
N GLU A 123 11.10 -1.32 -8.35
CA GLU A 123 11.54 -2.73 -8.27
C GLU A 123 12.55 -2.96 -7.15
N ASN A 124 13.51 -2.04 -6.97
CA ASN A 124 14.66 -2.27 -6.09
C ASN A 124 14.52 -1.62 -4.70
N THR A 125 13.59 -0.69 -4.52
CA THR A 125 13.46 0.07 -3.27
C THR A 125 12.04 -0.04 -2.71
N LEU A 126 11.02 0.38 -3.45
CA LEU A 126 9.65 0.45 -2.93
C LEU A 126 9.05 -0.93 -2.64
N ILE A 127 9.09 -1.83 -3.63
CA ILE A 127 8.50 -3.17 -3.50
C ILE A 127 9.16 -3.96 -2.35
N PRO A 128 10.50 -4.06 -2.23
CA PRO A 128 11.14 -4.79 -1.14
C PRO A 128 10.85 -4.23 0.26
N ALA A 129 10.77 -2.91 0.40
CA ALA A 129 10.42 -2.28 1.68
C ALA A 129 8.98 -2.61 2.07
N LEU A 130 8.06 -2.56 1.11
CA LEU A 130 6.66 -2.91 1.33
C LEU A 130 6.46 -4.41 1.62
N ASP A 131 7.20 -5.29 0.92
CA ASP A 131 7.24 -6.72 1.23
C ASP A 131 7.67 -6.97 2.67
N THR A 132 8.71 -6.26 3.13
CA THR A 132 9.21 -6.37 4.51
C THR A 132 8.16 -5.92 5.52
N ALA A 133 7.51 -4.77 5.29
CA ALA A 133 6.46 -4.26 6.16
C ALA A 133 5.25 -5.21 6.23
N LEU A 134 4.76 -5.71 5.09
CA LEU A 134 3.63 -6.65 5.04
C LEU A 134 3.95 -7.99 5.72
N ASN A 135 5.19 -8.48 5.65
CA ASN A 135 5.59 -9.69 6.37
C ASN A 135 5.61 -9.46 7.89
N ARG A 136 6.02 -8.27 8.34
CA ARG A 136 5.98 -7.89 9.75
C ARG A 136 4.55 -7.74 10.26
N LEU A 137 3.67 -7.06 9.51
CA LEU A 137 2.24 -6.96 9.84
C LEU A 137 1.61 -8.35 10.00
N ALA A 138 1.95 -9.32 9.15
CA ALA A 138 1.46 -10.70 9.31
C ALA A 138 1.86 -11.36 10.64
N VAL A 139 3.00 -10.96 11.25
CA VAL A 139 3.35 -11.40 12.61
C VAL A 139 2.44 -10.74 13.65
N VAL A 140 2.17 -9.44 13.50
CA VAL A 140 1.25 -8.70 14.39
C VAL A 140 -0.15 -9.31 14.37
N GLU A 141 -0.68 -9.61 13.19
CA GLU A 141 -1.99 -10.24 12.99
C GLU A 141 -2.14 -11.60 13.67
N SER A 142 -1.03 -12.31 13.93
CA SER A 142 -1.06 -13.58 14.65
C SER A 142 -1.29 -13.42 16.15
N ASN A 143 -1.19 -12.19 16.68
CA ASN A 143 -1.47 -11.86 18.07
C ASN A 143 -2.88 -11.25 18.19
N SER A 144 -3.86 -12.08 18.54
CA SER A 144 -5.26 -11.67 18.71
C SER A 144 -5.53 -10.65 19.82
N ASN A 145 -4.52 -10.37 20.66
CA ASN A 145 -4.62 -9.41 21.76
C ASN A 145 -3.70 -8.20 21.52
N PHE A 146 -3.23 -7.99 20.29
CA PHE A 146 -2.39 -6.85 19.96
C PHE A 146 -3.18 -5.56 20.20
N LYS A 147 -2.56 -4.66 20.98
CA LYS A 147 -3.00 -3.29 21.21
C LYS A 147 -1.75 -2.42 21.26
N TYR A 148 -1.77 -1.30 20.58
CA TYR A 148 -0.71 -0.31 20.60
C TYR A 148 -1.32 1.08 20.72
N THR A 149 -0.85 1.89 21.67
CA THR A 149 -1.36 3.24 21.85
C THR A 149 -0.44 4.24 21.19
N ILE A 150 -0.93 4.94 20.17
CA ILE A 150 -0.27 6.14 19.65
C ILE A 150 -0.65 7.29 20.57
N THR A 151 0.33 7.79 21.34
CA THR A 151 0.06 8.85 22.31
C THR A 151 -0.11 10.22 21.64
N THR A 152 -0.71 11.18 22.34
CA THR A 152 -0.76 12.58 21.91
C THR A 152 0.63 13.16 21.64
N ASP A 153 1.65 12.73 22.39
CA ASP A 153 3.03 13.18 22.18
C ASP A 153 3.62 12.65 20.86
N MET A 154 3.20 11.45 20.42
CA MET A 154 3.63 10.87 19.14
C MET A 154 2.89 11.47 17.94
N SER A 155 1.58 11.69 18.07
CA SER A 155 0.72 12.13 16.95
C SER A 155 0.57 13.64 16.83
N GLY A 156 0.79 14.38 17.92
CA GLY A 156 0.41 15.78 18.05
C GLY A 156 -1.10 16.01 18.16
N GLY A 157 -1.90 14.94 18.31
CA GLY A 157 -3.36 14.99 18.41
C GLY A 157 -3.87 15.39 19.81
N ASP A 158 -5.19 15.54 19.91
CA ASP A 158 -5.88 15.93 21.15
C ASP A 158 -6.18 14.73 22.09
N SER A 159 -6.08 13.51 21.58
CA SER A 159 -6.28 12.27 22.34
C SER A 159 -5.32 11.17 21.87
N ASP A 160 -5.09 10.22 22.76
CA ASP A 160 -4.43 8.96 22.40
C ASP A 160 -5.33 8.18 21.43
N ILE A 161 -4.70 7.38 20.56
CA ILE A 161 -5.38 6.53 19.58
C ILE A 161 -4.97 5.09 19.86
N GLU A 162 -5.94 4.20 20.06
CA GLU A 162 -5.68 2.77 20.10
C GLU A 162 -5.54 2.24 18.67
N VAL A 163 -4.51 1.42 18.45
CA VAL A 163 -4.29 0.66 17.23
C VAL A 163 -4.41 -0.81 17.62
N ASP A 164 -5.42 -1.46 17.09
CA ASP A 164 -5.67 -2.87 17.32
C ASP A 164 -5.67 -3.65 15.99
N LEU A 165 -6.17 -4.89 15.98
CA LEU A 165 -6.14 -5.70 14.76
C LEU A 165 -7.00 -5.12 13.63
N GLY A 166 -8.03 -4.32 13.91
CA GLY A 166 -8.82 -3.61 12.91
C GLY A 166 -7.94 -2.70 12.06
N GLU A 167 -7.15 -1.84 12.70
CA GLU A 167 -6.18 -0.98 12.02
C GLU A 167 -5.06 -1.77 11.35
N ILE A 168 -4.56 -2.84 11.97
CA ILE A 168 -3.52 -3.68 11.36
C ILE A 168 -4.02 -4.30 10.04
N TYR A 169 -5.26 -4.80 9.99
CA TYR A 169 -5.86 -5.30 8.76
C TYR A 169 -6.04 -4.21 7.71
N ALA A 170 -6.42 -2.99 8.11
CA ALA A 170 -6.54 -1.86 7.20
C ALA A 170 -5.18 -1.45 6.60
N LEU A 171 -4.11 -1.44 7.41
CA LEU A 171 -2.75 -1.18 6.95
C LEU A 171 -2.23 -2.26 6.00
N ASP A 172 -2.47 -3.54 6.29
CA ASP A 172 -2.09 -4.65 5.41
C ASP A 172 -2.89 -4.62 4.10
N LEU A 173 -4.20 -4.32 4.15
CA LEU A 173 -5.04 -4.06 2.98
C LEU A 173 -4.41 -2.98 2.09
N LEU A 174 -4.15 -1.80 2.65
CA LEU A 174 -3.61 -0.67 1.89
C LEU A 174 -2.23 -1.00 1.32
N GLY A 175 -1.34 -1.56 2.12
CA GLY A 175 -0.01 -1.98 1.67
C GLY A 175 -0.09 -3.02 0.55
N SER A 176 -1.00 -3.97 0.65
CA SER A 176 -1.22 -4.99 -0.38
C SER A 176 -1.80 -4.41 -1.67
N LEU A 177 -2.68 -3.40 -1.61
CA LEU A 177 -3.17 -2.68 -2.79
C LEU A 177 -2.04 -1.92 -3.49
N ILE A 178 -1.24 -1.15 -2.75
CA ILE A 178 -0.10 -0.40 -3.28
C ILE A 178 0.91 -1.36 -3.92
N ARG A 179 1.19 -2.48 -3.26
CA ARG A 179 2.07 -3.54 -3.78
C ARG A 179 1.56 -4.09 -5.11
N GLY A 180 0.25 -4.34 -5.22
CA GLY A 180 -0.38 -4.76 -6.47
C GLY A 180 -0.13 -3.77 -7.59
N MET A 181 -0.41 -2.48 -7.34
CA MET A 181 -0.21 -1.40 -8.31
C MET A 181 1.25 -1.26 -8.73
N LEU A 182 2.18 -1.36 -7.79
CA LEU A 182 3.62 -1.32 -8.06
C LEU A 182 4.03 -2.45 -9.00
N TYR A 183 3.61 -3.68 -8.76
CA TYR A 183 3.92 -4.80 -9.64
C TYR A 183 3.34 -4.62 -11.05
N GLU A 184 2.11 -4.12 -11.19
CA GLU A 184 1.55 -3.78 -12.50
C GLU A 184 2.40 -2.73 -13.21
N ALA A 185 2.75 -1.65 -12.50
CA ALA A 185 3.56 -0.56 -13.02
C ALA A 185 4.94 -1.04 -13.50
N VAL A 186 5.52 -2.06 -12.88
CA VAL A 186 6.83 -2.61 -13.27
C VAL A 186 6.74 -3.84 -14.19
N SER A 187 5.55 -4.22 -14.63
CA SER A 187 5.35 -5.40 -15.49
C SER A 187 5.61 -5.11 -16.98
N TYR A 188 5.40 -3.87 -17.41
CA TYR A 188 5.49 -3.44 -18.80
C TYR A 188 6.66 -2.47 -18.99
N ASN A 189 7.16 -2.34 -20.20
CA ASN A 189 8.18 -1.33 -20.51
C ASN A 189 7.49 0.02 -20.76
N TRP A 190 7.78 1.01 -19.92
CA TRP A 190 7.26 2.37 -20.08
C TRP A 190 8.29 3.35 -20.62
N ASP A 191 9.48 2.88 -21.00
CA ASP A 191 10.53 3.73 -21.55
C ASP A 191 10.09 4.40 -22.86
N TYR A 192 10.27 5.71 -22.90
CA TYR A 192 10.16 6.49 -24.12
C TYR A 192 11.19 7.62 -24.09
N THR A 193 11.63 8.05 -25.27
CA THR A 193 12.57 9.16 -25.47
C THR A 193 11.98 10.28 -26.32
N THR A 194 10.88 10.00 -27.01
CA THR A 194 10.15 10.95 -27.83
C THR A 194 8.93 11.51 -27.10
N SER A 195 8.33 12.57 -27.64
CA SER A 195 7.07 13.12 -27.14
C SER A 195 5.85 12.23 -27.43
N ASP A 196 6.00 11.21 -28.27
CA ASP A 196 4.95 10.23 -28.59
C ASP A 196 5.39 8.83 -28.13
N PRO A 197 5.04 8.43 -26.90
CA PRO A 197 5.43 7.12 -26.37
C PRO A 197 4.97 5.96 -27.25
N LEU A 198 3.87 6.10 -27.99
CA LEU A 198 3.37 5.04 -28.88
C LEU A 198 4.27 4.83 -30.11
N SER A 199 5.12 5.81 -30.45
CA SER A 199 6.11 5.67 -31.51
C SER A 199 7.30 4.79 -31.12
N GLU A 200 7.49 4.56 -29.82
CA GLU A 200 8.60 3.77 -29.30
C GLU A 200 8.35 2.27 -29.50
N PRO A 201 9.35 1.50 -29.99
CA PRO A 201 9.15 0.10 -30.34
C PRO A 201 8.77 -0.75 -29.13
N ASN A 202 9.36 -0.47 -27.97
CA ASN A 202 9.21 -1.28 -26.76
C ASN A 202 8.16 -0.75 -25.77
N PHE A 203 7.64 0.47 -25.96
CA PHE A 203 6.64 1.04 -25.05
C PHE A 203 5.38 0.17 -25.00
N GLY A 204 4.92 -0.13 -23.78
CA GLY A 204 3.76 -0.98 -23.50
C GLY A 204 4.00 -2.48 -23.69
N THR A 205 5.21 -2.90 -24.06
CA THR A 205 5.53 -4.34 -24.18
C THR A 205 5.76 -4.97 -22.82
N LEU A 206 5.36 -6.22 -22.64
CA LEU A 206 5.58 -6.96 -21.40
C LEU A 206 7.08 -7.23 -21.19
N LYS A 207 7.62 -6.89 -20.02
CA LYS A 207 9.03 -7.17 -19.67
C LYS A 207 9.27 -8.67 -19.54
N SER A 208 10.52 -9.10 -19.55
CA SER A 208 10.89 -10.52 -19.34
C SER A 208 10.44 -11.07 -17.99
N ASN A 209 10.41 -10.23 -16.94
CA ASN A 209 9.83 -10.54 -15.63
C ASN A 209 8.34 -10.14 -15.51
N GLY A 210 7.74 -9.59 -16.56
CA GLY A 210 6.39 -9.01 -16.52
C GLY A 210 5.31 -10.02 -16.16
N SER A 211 5.36 -11.26 -16.68
CA SER A 211 4.41 -12.30 -16.28
C SER A 211 4.49 -12.66 -14.80
N ALA A 212 5.70 -12.70 -14.23
CA ALA A 212 5.88 -12.96 -12.81
C ALA A 212 5.37 -11.78 -11.97
N ASN A 213 5.65 -10.54 -12.39
CA ASN A 213 5.15 -9.34 -11.73
C ASN A 213 3.61 -9.28 -11.76
N MET A 214 2.95 -9.58 -12.89
CA MET A 214 1.49 -9.63 -12.96
C MET A 214 0.90 -10.72 -12.05
N ALA A 215 1.54 -11.88 -11.93
CA ALA A 215 1.14 -12.91 -10.97
C ALA A 215 1.30 -12.44 -9.51
N ASN A 216 2.36 -11.69 -9.21
CA ASN A 216 2.58 -11.08 -7.90
C ASN A 216 1.54 -9.98 -7.60
N ALA A 217 1.20 -9.16 -8.60
CA ALA A 217 0.14 -8.15 -8.50
C ALA A 217 -1.19 -8.79 -8.12
N ARG A 218 -1.60 -9.84 -8.83
CA ARG A 218 -2.80 -10.64 -8.51
C ARG A 218 -2.79 -11.13 -7.08
N SER A 219 -1.67 -11.69 -6.64
CA SER A 219 -1.52 -12.24 -5.29
C SER A 219 -1.63 -11.14 -4.23
N ALA A 220 -1.09 -9.95 -4.50
CA ALA A 220 -1.21 -8.79 -3.64
C ALA A 220 -2.67 -8.29 -3.56
N TYR A 221 -3.39 -8.20 -4.67
CA TYR A 221 -4.82 -7.85 -4.65
C TYR A 221 -5.68 -8.90 -3.94
N ALA A 222 -5.39 -10.19 -4.12
CA ALA A 222 -6.11 -11.25 -3.41
C ALA A 222 -5.89 -11.15 -1.89
N ARG A 223 -4.65 -10.90 -1.44
CA ARG A 223 -4.33 -10.60 -0.05
C ARG A 223 -5.07 -9.37 0.45
N ALA A 224 -5.05 -8.27 -0.31
CA ALA A 224 -5.80 -7.06 0.03
C ALA A 224 -7.28 -7.38 0.32
N MET A 225 -7.96 -8.09 -0.58
CA MET A 225 -9.37 -8.47 -0.37
C MET A 225 -9.55 -9.37 0.86
N GLU A 226 -8.62 -10.29 1.13
CA GLU A 226 -8.62 -11.11 2.35
C GLU A 226 -8.52 -10.24 3.61
N LYS A 227 -7.61 -9.26 3.63
CA LYS A 227 -7.45 -8.35 4.77
C LYS A 227 -8.66 -7.44 4.97
N TRP A 228 -9.29 -7.01 3.89
CA TRP A 228 -10.54 -6.27 3.98
C TRP A 228 -11.64 -7.12 4.65
N ILE A 229 -11.80 -8.38 4.23
CA ILE A 229 -12.76 -9.31 4.85
C ILE A 229 -12.44 -9.53 6.33
N SER A 230 -11.17 -9.74 6.68
CA SER A 230 -10.73 -9.95 8.07
C SER A 230 -10.97 -8.70 8.93
N GLY A 231 -10.60 -7.51 8.45
CA GLY A 231 -10.82 -6.25 9.14
C GLY A 231 -12.31 -5.97 9.40
N ILE A 232 -13.15 -6.11 8.38
CA ILE A 232 -14.61 -5.97 8.53
C ILE A 232 -15.17 -6.93 9.60
N ASN A 233 -14.71 -8.18 9.59
CA ASN A 233 -15.18 -9.16 10.57
C ASN A 233 -14.64 -8.91 11.97
N TYR A 234 -13.42 -8.42 12.11
CA TYR A 234 -12.85 -8.05 13.40
C TYR A 234 -13.62 -6.86 13.99
N ILE A 235 -13.71 -5.74 13.26
CA ILE A 235 -14.43 -4.53 13.67
C ILE A 235 -15.89 -4.82 14.03
N ALA A 236 -16.59 -5.63 13.23
CA ALA A 236 -17.97 -5.97 13.52
C ALA A 236 -18.17 -6.79 14.81
N ASN A 237 -17.13 -7.46 15.30
CA ASN A 237 -17.18 -8.37 16.45
C ASN A 237 -16.42 -7.86 17.68
N GLU A 238 -15.71 -6.74 17.60
CA GLU A 238 -15.07 -6.06 18.73
C GLU A 238 -16.09 -5.82 19.86
N ALA A 239 -15.62 -5.87 21.10
CA ALA A 239 -16.47 -5.76 22.29
C ALA A 239 -16.05 -4.63 23.24
N ASP A 240 -14.93 -3.97 22.96
CA ASP A 240 -14.38 -2.84 23.70
C ASP A 240 -15.05 -1.51 23.35
N ASP A 241 -14.57 -0.47 24.04
CA ASP A 241 -15.00 0.91 23.80
C ASP A 241 -14.57 1.34 22.41
N GLN A 242 -15.40 2.14 21.75
CA GLN A 242 -15.15 2.60 20.37
C GLN A 242 -14.79 4.08 20.34
N SER A 243 -14.52 4.67 21.50
CA SER A 243 -14.26 6.11 21.63
C SER A 243 -12.81 6.47 21.28
N ASP A 244 -11.92 5.49 21.27
CA ASP A 244 -10.49 5.57 20.99
C ASP A 244 -10.04 4.80 19.73
N ASP A 245 -10.99 4.18 19.01
CA ASP A 245 -10.72 3.48 17.76
C ASP A 245 -10.51 4.43 16.58
N ALA A 246 -9.54 4.11 15.72
CA ALA A 246 -9.36 4.85 14.47
C ALA A 246 -10.41 4.49 13.42
N ILE A 247 -10.91 3.25 13.42
CA ILE A 247 -11.93 2.76 12.49
C ILE A 247 -13.20 2.35 13.27
N PRO A 248 -14.29 3.13 13.19
CA PRO A 248 -15.50 2.83 13.96
C PRO A 248 -16.28 1.65 13.38
N LYS A 249 -17.02 0.94 14.26
CA LYS A 249 -18.02 -0.06 13.87
C LYS A 249 -19.02 0.41 12.83
N PHE A 250 -19.47 -0.55 12.03
CA PHE A 250 -20.61 -0.39 11.12
C PHE A 250 -21.86 0.01 11.90
N SER A 251 -22.45 1.15 11.53
CA SER A 251 -23.73 1.60 12.10
C SER A 251 -24.91 0.71 11.67
N ASN A 252 -24.78 0.00 10.54
CA ASN A 252 -25.79 -0.86 9.98
C ASN A 252 -25.23 -2.26 9.63
N PRO A 253 -25.67 -3.34 10.31
CA PRO A 253 -25.20 -4.69 10.04
C PRO A 253 -25.47 -5.19 8.62
N SER A 254 -26.49 -4.68 7.90
CA SER A 254 -26.75 -5.15 6.53
C SER A 254 -25.71 -4.65 5.53
N GLU A 255 -25.12 -3.48 5.77
CA GLU A 255 -24.06 -2.93 4.92
C GLU A 255 -22.82 -3.83 4.98
N LYS A 256 -22.49 -4.37 6.16
CA LYS A 256 -21.40 -5.34 6.34
C LYS A 256 -21.55 -6.53 5.38
N ASP A 257 -22.71 -7.17 5.38
CA ASP A 257 -22.95 -8.38 4.58
C ASP A 257 -22.88 -8.08 3.08
N GLU A 258 -23.36 -6.91 2.67
CA GLU A 258 -23.27 -6.42 1.30
C GLU A 258 -21.80 -6.21 0.87
N TRP A 259 -21.00 -5.49 1.68
CA TRP A 259 -19.57 -5.30 1.43
C TRP A 259 -18.81 -6.63 1.35
N LEU A 260 -19.03 -7.53 2.31
CA LEU A 260 -18.40 -8.85 2.33
C LEU A 260 -18.76 -9.67 1.08
N SER A 261 -19.99 -9.56 0.60
CA SER A 261 -20.43 -10.21 -0.64
C SER A 261 -19.66 -9.69 -1.86
N TYR A 262 -19.58 -8.37 -2.06
CA TYR A 262 -18.87 -7.79 -3.20
C TYR A 262 -17.37 -8.09 -3.17
N ILE A 263 -16.72 -7.88 -2.02
CA ILE A 263 -15.28 -8.15 -1.84
C ILE A 263 -14.99 -9.64 -2.06
N GLY A 264 -15.88 -10.52 -1.58
CA GLY A 264 -15.81 -11.95 -1.80
C GLY A 264 -15.87 -12.32 -3.29
N LYS A 265 -16.74 -11.68 -4.07
CA LYS A 265 -16.82 -11.86 -5.53
C LYS A 265 -15.52 -11.43 -6.23
N VAL A 266 -14.95 -10.28 -5.86
CA VAL A 266 -13.67 -9.79 -6.42
C VAL A 266 -12.52 -10.75 -6.08
N LYS A 267 -12.40 -11.17 -4.81
CA LYS A 267 -11.40 -12.15 -4.37
C LYS A 267 -11.54 -13.47 -5.14
N ASN A 268 -12.77 -13.97 -5.30
CA ASN A 268 -13.04 -15.18 -6.06
C ASN A 268 -12.61 -15.02 -7.53
N SER A 269 -12.84 -13.86 -8.14
CA SER A 269 -12.39 -13.57 -9.50
C SER A 269 -10.87 -13.63 -9.65
N LEU A 270 -10.12 -13.13 -8.66
CA LEU A 270 -8.66 -13.16 -8.64
C LEU A 270 -8.09 -14.58 -8.46
N GLU A 271 -8.71 -15.40 -7.60
CA GLU A 271 -8.19 -16.72 -7.22
C GLU A 271 -8.65 -17.83 -8.18
N ASN A 272 -9.94 -17.82 -8.51
CA ASN A 272 -10.63 -18.93 -9.16
C ASN A 272 -10.94 -18.65 -10.64
N GLY A 273 -11.14 -17.39 -11.04
CA GLY A 273 -11.44 -16.98 -12.42
C GLY A 273 -12.85 -16.42 -12.55
N ASP A 274 -13.46 -16.52 -13.73
CA ASP A 274 -14.81 -16.01 -14.05
C ASP A 274 -15.78 -15.93 -12.85
N THR A 275 -16.20 -14.71 -12.51
CA THR A 275 -17.20 -14.42 -11.47
C THR A 275 -18.18 -13.38 -11.98
N THR A 276 -19.47 -13.58 -11.68
CA THR A 276 -20.52 -12.64 -12.01
C THR A 276 -20.65 -11.57 -10.91
N ILE A 277 -20.41 -10.32 -11.29
CA ILE A 277 -20.70 -9.13 -10.48
C ILE A 277 -22.05 -8.59 -10.95
N GLU A 278 -23.04 -8.67 -10.06
CA GLU A 278 -24.38 -8.17 -10.31
C GLU A 278 -24.37 -6.66 -10.12
N LEU A 279 -24.47 -5.90 -11.21
CA LEU A 279 -24.71 -4.46 -11.17
C LEU A 279 -26.21 -4.26 -11.34
N ASN A 280 -26.90 -3.99 -10.24
CA ASN A 280 -28.33 -3.66 -10.29
C ASN A 280 -28.48 -2.17 -10.66
N PRO A 281 -29.22 -1.79 -11.72
CA PRO A 281 -30.00 -2.59 -12.67
C PRO A 281 -29.28 -2.89 -14.01
N THR A 282 -28.04 -2.46 -14.15
CA THR A 282 -27.27 -2.31 -15.40
C THR A 282 -26.50 -3.56 -15.82
N ALA A 283 -27.20 -4.70 -15.87
CA ALA A 283 -26.69 -5.99 -16.32
C ALA A 283 -25.50 -6.58 -15.54
N ASP A 284 -25.49 -7.89 -15.47
CA ASP A 284 -24.41 -8.63 -14.82
C ASP A 284 -23.11 -8.52 -15.64
N ILE A 285 -22.01 -8.19 -14.98
CA ILE A 285 -20.67 -8.23 -15.58
C ILE A 285 -19.99 -9.53 -15.16
N VAL A 286 -19.57 -10.33 -16.13
CA VAL A 286 -18.66 -11.46 -15.89
C VAL A 286 -17.23 -10.92 -15.93
N VAL A 287 -16.50 -11.09 -14.83
CA VAL A 287 -15.11 -10.65 -14.70
C VAL A 287 -14.22 -11.85 -14.39
N ASP A 288 -13.16 -12.04 -15.19
CA ASP A 288 -12.06 -12.98 -14.93
C ASP A 288 -10.75 -12.22 -14.68
N LEU A 289 -10.57 -11.74 -13.44
CA LEU A 289 -9.35 -11.06 -13.06
C LEU A 289 -8.16 -12.03 -13.11
N LYS A 290 -8.34 -13.31 -12.77
CA LYS A 290 -7.30 -14.32 -12.86
C LYS A 290 -6.74 -14.45 -14.27
N GLN A 291 -7.59 -14.46 -15.30
CA GLN A 291 -7.15 -14.56 -16.69
C GLN A 291 -6.29 -13.37 -17.09
N TYR A 292 -6.69 -12.15 -16.73
CA TYR A 292 -5.92 -10.93 -16.98
C TYR A 292 -4.50 -11.01 -16.42
N TYR A 293 -4.35 -11.47 -15.18
CA TYR A 293 -3.04 -11.55 -14.53
C TYR A 293 -2.22 -12.80 -14.87
N SER A 294 -2.86 -13.92 -15.23
CA SER A 294 -2.18 -15.17 -15.57
C SER A 294 -1.77 -15.26 -17.04
N SER A 295 -2.44 -14.51 -17.91
CA SER A 295 -2.14 -14.38 -19.33
C SER A 295 -2.03 -12.90 -19.70
N PRO A 296 -1.04 -12.17 -19.14
CA PRO A 296 -0.93 -10.74 -19.37
C PRO A 296 -0.70 -10.45 -20.85
N ILE A 297 -1.22 -9.31 -21.28
CA ILE A 297 -1.11 -8.85 -22.66
C ILE A 297 0.37 -8.68 -23.00
N SER A 298 0.85 -9.29 -24.09
CA SER A 298 2.27 -9.17 -24.45
C SER A 298 2.65 -7.76 -24.94
N ASP A 299 1.69 -7.03 -25.51
CA ASP A 299 1.87 -5.69 -26.06
C ASP A 299 0.61 -4.84 -25.86
N LEU A 300 0.60 -3.99 -24.82
CA LEU A 300 -0.51 -3.09 -24.52
C LEU A 300 -0.73 -2.04 -25.61
N LYS A 301 0.32 -1.67 -26.36
CA LYS A 301 0.24 -0.65 -27.41
C LYS A 301 -0.78 -1.01 -28.49
N THR A 302 -0.89 -2.30 -28.81
CA THR A 302 -1.88 -2.80 -29.78
C THR A 302 -3.32 -2.49 -29.32
N TYR A 303 -3.59 -2.58 -28.02
CA TYR A 303 -4.91 -2.28 -27.44
C TYR A 303 -5.14 -0.78 -27.29
N VAL A 304 -4.13 -0.01 -26.87
CA VAL A 304 -4.20 1.45 -26.78
C VAL A 304 -4.54 2.06 -28.14
N ASN A 305 -3.88 1.60 -29.21
CA ASN A 305 -4.17 2.06 -30.57
C ASN A 305 -5.61 1.72 -30.99
N ALA A 306 -6.08 0.49 -30.71
CA ALA A 306 -7.45 0.09 -31.02
C ALA A 306 -8.48 0.91 -30.22
N ALA A 307 -8.18 1.25 -28.97
CA ALA A 307 -9.08 2.02 -28.11
C ALA A 307 -9.10 3.52 -28.49
N LYS A 308 -7.97 4.10 -28.88
CA LYS A 308 -7.87 5.49 -29.39
C LYS A 308 -8.82 5.72 -30.57
N ASP A 309 -8.98 4.72 -31.43
CA ASP A 309 -9.87 4.80 -32.59
C ASP A 309 -11.36 4.62 -32.24
N ASN A 310 -11.66 3.94 -31.12
CA ASN A 310 -13.03 3.60 -30.71
C ASN A 310 -13.62 4.49 -29.61
N PHE A 311 -12.77 5.20 -28.87
CA PHE A 311 -13.21 6.09 -27.79
C PHE A 311 -12.76 7.53 -28.05
N THR A 312 -13.59 8.28 -28.80
CA THR A 312 -13.43 9.74 -28.85
C THR A 312 -13.74 10.32 -27.47
N GLY A 313 -12.71 10.81 -26.77
CA GLY A 313 -12.84 11.40 -25.42
C GLY A 313 -12.21 10.58 -24.29
N PHE A 314 -11.59 9.42 -24.57
CA PHE A 314 -10.75 8.73 -23.60
C PHE A 314 -9.36 9.36 -23.57
N ASP A 315 -9.02 10.01 -22.46
CA ASP A 315 -7.68 10.50 -22.20
C ASP A 315 -6.79 9.32 -21.78
N PHE A 316 -5.84 8.93 -22.64
CA PHE A 316 -4.89 7.85 -22.38
C PHE A 316 -3.72 8.25 -21.48
N THR A 317 -3.70 9.48 -20.96
CA THR A 317 -2.91 9.74 -19.76
C THR A 317 -3.43 8.84 -18.64
N ILE A 318 -2.61 8.54 -17.63
CA ILE A 318 -3.04 7.76 -16.45
C ILE A 318 -4.26 8.39 -15.74
N ASN A 319 -4.64 9.62 -16.11
CA ASN A 319 -5.87 10.30 -15.73
C ASN A 319 -7.18 9.74 -16.35
N GLY A 320 -7.11 8.85 -17.35
CA GLY A 320 -8.31 8.23 -17.95
C GLY A 320 -8.34 6.70 -17.97
N ALA A 321 -7.23 6.01 -17.67
CA ALA A 321 -7.27 4.56 -17.36
C ALA A 321 -7.83 4.30 -15.94
N PHE A 322 -7.57 5.24 -15.03
CA PHE A 322 -8.33 5.43 -13.80
C PHE A 322 -8.95 6.83 -13.92
N PRO A 323 -10.29 6.98 -13.93
CA PRO A 323 -10.87 8.32 -13.94
C PRO A 323 -10.25 9.10 -12.79
N GLN A 324 -9.81 10.33 -13.05
CA GLN A 324 -9.37 11.26 -12.02
C GLN A 324 -10.49 11.42 -10.99
N MET A 325 -10.49 10.58 -9.96
CA MET A 325 -11.39 10.71 -8.82
C MET A 325 -10.75 11.70 -7.86
N GLN A 326 -10.61 12.94 -8.33
CA GLN A 326 -9.94 14.03 -7.62
C GLN A 326 -10.84 14.70 -6.61
N THR A 327 -12.15 14.59 -6.78
CA THR A 327 -13.14 15.18 -5.89
C THR A 327 -14.03 14.10 -5.30
N GLN A 328 -14.56 14.35 -4.10
CA GLN A 328 -15.61 13.51 -3.51
C GLN A 328 -16.81 13.34 -4.46
N ALA A 329 -17.11 14.36 -5.27
CA ALA A 329 -18.17 14.29 -6.27
C ALA A 329 -17.88 13.28 -7.39
N ASP A 330 -16.62 13.04 -7.75
CA ASP A 330 -16.26 12.03 -8.77
C ASP A 330 -16.49 10.61 -8.24
N TRP A 331 -16.15 10.38 -6.97
CA TRP A 331 -16.45 9.13 -6.26
C TRP A 331 -17.96 8.93 -6.11
N GLU A 332 -18.70 9.96 -5.74
CA GLU A 332 -20.17 9.92 -5.63
C GLU A 332 -20.83 9.70 -7.00
N ASN A 333 -20.29 10.27 -8.09
CA ASN A 333 -20.80 10.07 -9.45
C ASN A 333 -20.55 8.65 -9.95
N LEU A 334 -19.37 8.08 -9.70
CA LEU A 334 -19.11 6.67 -10.00
C LEU A 334 -20.05 5.77 -9.19
N TYR A 335 -20.17 6.02 -7.88
CA TYR A 335 -21.08 5.32 -6.98
C TYR A 335 -22.54 5.40 -7.46
N ASN A 336 -23.00 6.58 -7.88
CA ASN A 336 -24.36 6.78 -8.40
C ASN A 336 -24.57 6.19 -9.80
N SER A 337 -23.52 6.05 -10.61
CA SER A 337 -23.59 5.42 -11.95
C SER A 337 -23.64 3.89 -11.92
N LEU A 338 -23.22 3.30 -10.80
CA LEU A 338 -23.25 1.87 -10.53
C LEU A 338 -24.52 1.41 -9.80
N ARG A 339 -25.46 2.35 -9.57
CA ARG A 339 -26.75 2.16 -8.88
C ARG A 339 -27.92 2.37 -9.85
#